data_AF-A0A839Z9U7-F1
#
_entry.id   AF-A0A839Z9U7-F1
#
_cell.length_a   1.000
_cell.length_b   1.000
_cell.length_c   1.000
_cell.angle_alpha   90.00
_cell.angle_beta   90.00
_cell.angle_gamma   90.00
#
_symmetry.space_group_name_H-M   'P 1'
#
loop_
_entity.id
_entity.type
_entity.pdbx_description
1 polymer ?
#
loop_
_entity_poly.entity_id
_entity_poly.type
_entity_poly.pdbx_seq_one_letter_code
_entity_poly.pdbx_strand_id
1 'polypeptide(L)'
;MRDPGLNTWTYYAPVTAGGDVPPPMPGDALSDPSVEGLLSAGLACWPVGAAWGTPDGMAAGDDTGLARFTRAVLAPFVDLYARAWRLVVESTAGTMGDSLPEWEADHGLPDACTSVDQSTAGRRQAVQARVRGTGVITPLDFVRLAHDRGFEIAIEEPALFECGFSECGGEHTLGDAREEAYWIVHVSNIAVDYFVVGESECGFDPLFATSGLDRLQCLFRGLYPGWTQPVYEIDEELPPFAHDWLTGLDSGGERFFPRALLDGGSSARLSGIL
;
A
#
# COMPACT_ATOMS: atom_id res chain seq x y z
N MET A 1 -29.25 8.22 4.34
CA MET A 1 -28.53 9.22 5.16
C MET A 1 -27.91 8.45 6.30
N ARG A 2 -26.63 8.64 6.59
CA ARG A 2 -25.92 7.90 7.64
C ARG A 2 -26.41 8.38 9.01
N ASP A 3 -26.72 7.46 9.92
CA ASP A 3 -27.12 7.80 11.29
C ASP A 3 -25.89 8.25 12.10
N PRO A 4 -25.86 9.46 12.67
CA PRO A 4 -24.74 9.92 13.48
C PRO A 4 -24.60 9.18 14.82
N GLY A 5 -25.64 8.49 15.31
CA GLY A 5 -25.61 7.76 16.59
C GLY A 5 -25.12 6.32 16.50
N LEU A 6 -24.70 5.86 15.31
CA LEU A 6 -24.21 4.50 15.07
C LEU A 6 -22.73 4.48 14.67
N ASN A 7 -22.03 3.44 15.11
CA ASN A 7 -20.61 3.23 14.85
C ASN A 7 -20.30 3.29 13.34
N THR A 8 -19.17 3.92 13.00
CA THR A 8 -18.65 3.93 11.64
C THR A 8 -17.88 2.67 11.37
N TRP A 9 -18.15 2.03 10.24
CA TRP A 9 -17.32 0.93 9.79
C TRP A 9 -16.68 1.26 8.45
N THR A 10 -15.37 1.02 8.35
CA THR A 10 -14.58 1.18 7.14
C THR A 10 -13.93 -0.14 6.78
N TYR A 11 -14.16 -0.57 5.54
CA TYR A 11 -13.65 -1.84 5.01
C TYR A 11 -12.94 -1.63 3.68
N TYR A 12 -12.14 -2.61 3.30
CA TYR A 12 -11.59 -2.68 1.97
C TYR A 12 -12.70 -3.14 1.02
N ALA A 13 -13.13 -2.26 0.12
CA ALA A 13 -13.95 -2.71 -1.01
C ALA A 13 -13.04 -3.48 -1.97
N PRO A 14 -13.33 -4.76 -2.30
CA PRO A 14 -12.52 -5.48 -3.28
C PRO A 14 -12.51 -4.70 -4.59
N VAL A 15 -11.32 -4.52 -5.14
CA VAL A 15 -11.15 -3.88 -6.44
C VAL A 15 -12.02 -4.60 -7.46
N THR A 16 -12.93 -3.87 -8.10
CA THR A 16 -13.68 -4.41 -9.23
C THR A 16 -12.69 -4.92 -10.27
N ALA A 17 -12.92 -6.12 -10.80
CA ALA A 17 -12.02 -6.78 -11.74
C ALA A 17 -11.55 -5.78 -12.84
N GLY A 18 -10.26 -5.42 -12.81
CA GLY A 18 -9.64 -4.46 -13.73
C GLY A 18 -9.06 -3.17 -13.10
N GLY A 19 -9.20 -2.93 -11.80
CA GLY A 19 -8.61 -1.74 -11.15
C GLY A 19 -7.10 -1.81 -10.88
N ASP A 20 -6.52 -3.00 -10.83
CA ASP A 20 -5.08 -3.21 -10.63
C ASP A 20 -4.31 -3.31 -11.95
N VAL A 21 -4.72 -2.59 -12.99
CA VAL A 21 -3.85 -2.43 -14.17
C VAL A 21 -2.76 -1.44 -13.75
N PRO A 22 -1.50 -1.89 -13.55
CA PRO A 22 -0.42 -0.96 -13.28
C PRO A 22 -0.39 0.07 -14.41
N PRO A 23 -0.22 1.37 -14.10
CA PRO A 23 -0.15 2.37 -15.15
C PRO A 23 0.90 1.93 -16.17
N PRO A 24 0.60 2.00 -17.49
CA PRO A 24 1.55 1.59 -18.50
C PRO A 24 2.83 2.41 -18.30
N MET A 25 3.98 1.73 -18.34
CA MET A 25 5.25 2.42 -18.22
C MET A 25 5.34 3.44 -19.35
N PRO A 26 5.45 4.76 -19.06
CA PRO A 26 5.50 5.76 -20.10
C PRO A 26 6.80 5.53 -20.88
N GLY A 27 6.73 5.08 -22.13
CA GLY A 27 7.92 4.80 -22.93
C GLY A 27 7.63 5.02 -24.41
N ASP A 28 8.61 5.58 -25.11
CA ASP A 28 8.56 5.82 -26.56
C ASP A 28 9.84 5.32 -27.25
N ALA A 29 10.01 5.64 -28.54
CA ALA A 29 11.19 5.23 -29.30
C ALA A 29 12.50 5.86 -28.79
N LEU A 30 12.44 6.93 -28.01
CA LEU A 30 13.61 7.56 -27.39
C LEU A 30 13.93 6.93 -26.02
N SER A 31 13.02 6.21 -25.40
CA SER A 31 13.30 5.46 -24.17
C SER A 31 14.37 4.36 -24.36
N ASP A 32 14.47 3.79 -25.56
CA ASP A 32 15.51 2.83 -25.95
C ASP A 32 15.98 3.13 -27.39
N PRO A 33 16.79 4.19 -27.58
CA PRO A 33 17.14 4.64 -28.92
C PRO A 33 18.17 3.69 -29.53
N SER A 34 18.14 3.54 -30.85
CA SER A 34 19.20 2.86 -31.60
C SER A 34 19.98 3.86 -32.44
N VAL A 35 21.24 3.54 -32.73
CA VAL A 35 22.11 4.38 -33.58
C VAL A 35 21.48 4.61 -34.94
N GLU A 36 20.91 3.58 -35.55
CA GLU A 36 20.22 3.71 -36.85
C GLU A 36 18.92 4.53 -36.73
N GLY A 37 18.18 4.38 -35.62
CA GLY A 37 16.98 5.20 -35.36
C GLY A 37 17.28 6.70 -35.25
N LEU A 38 18.47 7.07 -34.77
CA LEU A 38 18.91 8.46 -34.64
C LEU A 38 19.73 8.96 -35.84
N LEU A 39 20.06 8.11 -36.82
CA LEU A 39 20.99 8.46 -37.89
C LEU A 39 20.50 9.64 -38.74
N SER A 40 19.22 9.65 -39.10
CA SER A 40 18.62 10.72 -39.90
C SER A 40 18.67 12.07 -39.19
N ALA A 41 18.33 12.08 -37.88
CA ALA A 41 18.43 13.27 -37.04
C ALA A 41 19.87 13.75 -36.86
N GLY A 42 20.80 12.82 -36.62
CA GLY A 42 22.22 13.13 -36.50
C GLY A 42 22.83 13.69 -37.80
N LEU A 43 22.40 13.17 -38.96
CA LEU A 43 22.81 13.69 -40.26
C LEU A 43 22.28 15.11 -40.51
N ALA A 44 21.05 15.40 -40.06
CA ALA A 44 20.45 16.73 -40.17
C ALA A 44 21.13 17.79 -39.27
N CYS A 45 21.88 17.38 -38.24
CA CYS A 45 22.65 18.30 -37.40
C CYS A 45 23.93 18.82 -38.08
N TRP A 46 24.40 18.17 -39.15
CA TRP A 46 25.54 18.68 -39.92
C TRP A 46 25.14 19.89 -40.78
N PRO A 47 26.05 20.83 -41.05
CA PRO A 47 25.77 21.94 -41.95
C PRO A 47 25.38 21.47 -43.36
N VAL A 48 24.56 22.24 -44.06
CA VAL A 48 24.19 21.96 -45.46
C VAL A 48 25.32 22.32 -46.43
N GLY A 49 25.42 21.59 -47.53
CA GLY A 49 26.30 21.91 -48.67
C GLY A 49 27.10 20.72 -49.21
N ALA A 50 27.75 20.93 -50.35
CA ALA A 50 28.49 19.89 -51.06
C ALA A 50 29.61 19.24 -50.21
N ALA A 51 30.22 20.00 -49.30
CA ALA A 51 31.25 19.49 -48.38
C ALA A 51 30.71 18.45 -47.38
N TRP A 52 29.40 18.44 -47.13
CA TRP A 52 28.72 17.58 -46.16
C TRP A 52 27.80 16.54 -46.82
N GLY A 53 27.96 16.32 -48.13
CA GLY A 53 27.19 15.31 -48.86
C GLY A 53 25.74 15.69 -49.13
N THR A 54 25.38 16.98 -48.97
CA THR A 54 24.05 17.53 -49.24
C THR A 54 24.09 18.66 -50.30
N PRO A 55 24.68 18.43 -51.49
CA PRO A 55 24.60 19.42 -52.57
C PRO A 55 23.12 19.67 -52.91
N ASP A 56 22.76 20.94 -53.07
CA ASP A 56 21.41 21.39 -53.44
C ASP A 56 20.28 21.00 -52.45
N GLY A 57 20.61 20.77 -51.18
CA GLY A 57 19.62 20.47 -50.13
C GLY A 57 19.11 19.01 -50.12
N MET A 58 19.79 18.12 -50.84
CA MET A 58 19.51 16.68 -50.80
C MET A 58 19.84 16.08 -49.43
N ALA A 59 19.09 15.07 -48.99
CA ALA A 59 19.44 14.30 -47.79
C ALA A 59 20.73 13.51 -48.00
N ALA A 60 21.60 13.50 -46.99
CA ALA A 60 22.83 12.70 -47.02
C ALA A 60 22.48 11.20 -47.03
N GLY A 61 23.17 10.41 -47.86
CA GLY A 61 22.96 8.97 -47.91
C GLY A 61 23.56 8.23 -46.70
N ASP A 62 22.93 7.11 -46.33
CA ASP A 62 23.26 6.33 -45.13
C ASP A 62 24.60 5.56 -45.22
N ASP A 63 25.14 5.36 -46.43
CA ASP A 63 26.39 4.61 -46.67
C ASP A 63 27.64 5.50 -46.81
N THR A 64 27.48 6.81 -46.65
CA THR A 64 28.57 7.78 -46.81
C THR A 64 29.60 7.71 -45.66
N GLY A 65 30.82 8.20 -45.91
CA GLY A 65 31.84 8.33 -44.86
C GLY A 65 31.38 9.23 -43.71
N LEU A 66 30.60 10.27 -44.02
CA LEU A 66 29.95 11.12 -43.02
C LEU A 66 28.93 10.32 -42.20
N ALA A 67 28.07 9.51 -42.81
CA ALA A 67 27.13 8.65 -42.08
C ALA A 67 27.85 7.65 -41.16
N ARG A 68 28.98 7.07 -41.57
CA ARG A 68 29.81 6.22 -40.69
C ARG A 68 30.39 6.98 -39.51
N PHE A 69 30.87 8.20 -39.74
CA PHE A 69 31.36 9.07 -38.66
C PHE A 69 30.22 9.46 -37.70
N THR A 70 29.07 9.86 -38.24
CA THR A 70 27.87 10.17 -37.45
C THR A 70 27.45 9.01 -36.57
N ARG A 71 27.46 7.76 -37.08
CA ARG A 71 27.21 6.57 -36.25
C ARG A 71 28.17 6.45 -35.07
N ALA A 72 29.46 6.66 -35.31
CA ALA A 72 30.47 6.63 -34.26
C ALA A 72 30.27 7.74 -33.22
N VAL A 73 29.83 8.92 -33.64
CA VAL A 73 29.46 10.02 -32.75
C VAL A 73 28.19 9.70 -31.97
N LEU A 74 27.17 9.12 -32.61
CA LEU A 74 25.88 8.80 -32.00
C LEU A 74 25.95 7.64 -30.99
N ALA A 75 26.87 6.69 -31.16
CA ALA A 75 27.00 5.53 -30.26
C ALA A 75 27.06 5.88 -28.76
N PRO A 76 27.93 6.80 -28.28
CA PRO A 76 27.91 7.23 -26.89
C PRO A 76 26.67 8.04 -26.50
N PHE A 77 26.04 8.77 -27.43
CA PHE A 77 24.78 9.48 -27.15
C PHE A 77 23.64 8.51 -26.89
N VAL A 78 23.55 7.41 -27.63
CA VAL A 78 22.55 6.36 -27.42
C VAL A 78 22.70 5.74 -26.03
N ASP A 79 23.92 5.36 -25.62
CA ASP A 79 24.17 4.80 -24.28
C ASP A 79 23.84 5.83 -23.19
N LEU A 80 24.24 7.08 -23.36
CA LEU A 80 23.92 8.16 -22.42
C LEU A 80 22.42 8.36 -22.28
N TYR A 81 21.68 8.38 -23.39
CA TYR A 81 20.24 8.61 -23.39
C TYR A 81 19.48 7.46 -22.73
N ALA A 82 19.84 6.21 -23.02
CA ALA A 82 19.25 5.04 -22.38
C ALA A 82 19.48 5.05 -20.86
N ARG A 83 20.68 5.43 -20.40
CA ARG A 83 21.00 5.58 -18.97
C ARG A 83 20.25 6.73 -18.32
N ALA A 84 20.16 7.88 -19.00
CA ALA A 84 19.41 9.03 -18.51
C ALA A 84 17.92 8.69 -18.37
N TRP A 85 17.34 7.99 -19.34
CA TRP A 85 15.98 7.49 -19.26
C TRP A 85 15.79 6.54 -18.08
N ARG A 86 16.68 5.56 -17.89
CA ARG A 86 16.62 4.64 -16.75
C ARG A 86 16.65 5.39 -15.41
N LEU A 87 17.50 6.41 -15.28
CA LEU A 87 17.55 7.26 -14.08
C LEU A 87 16.21 7.99 -13.82
N VAL A 88 15.57 8.50 -14.87
CA VAL A 88 14.25 9.14 -14.75
C VAL A 88 13.18 8.12 -14.35
N VAL A 89 13.19 6.92 -14.93
CA VAL A 89 12.28 5.84 -14.53
C VAL A 89 12.50 5.45 -13.07
N GLU A 90 13.74 5.41 -12.60
CA GLU A 90 14.08 5.08 -11.22
C GLU A 90 13.75 6.18 -10.18
N SER A 91 13.29 7.35 -10.63
CA SER A 91 12.87 8.46 -9.76
C SER A 91 11.51 8.26 -9.08
N THR A 92 10.82 7.15 -9.37
CA THR A 92 9.53 6.81 -8.76
C THR A 92 9.62 5.49 -8.00
N ALA A 93 8.96 5.42 -6.83
CA ALA A 93 8.99 4.24 -5.97
C ALA A 93 8.45 2.96 -6.65
N GLY A 94 7.57 3.09 -7.64
CA GLY A 94 7.04 1.95 -8.41
C GLY A 94 8.09 1.26 -9.29
N THR A 95 9.06 2.02 -9.78
CA THR A 95 9.94 1.64 -10.89
C THR A 95 11.43 1.62 -10.52
N MET A 96 11.78 2.04 -9.30
CA MET A 96 13.14 1.94 -8.76
C MET A 96 13.70 0.51 -8.86
N GLY A 97 14.94 0.41 -9.33
CA GLY A 97 15.67 -0.83 -9.53
C GLY A 97 17.07 -0.69 -8.96
N ASP A 98 17.94 0.01 -9.67
CA ASP A 98 19.33 0.19 -9.26
C ASP A 98 19.46 1.22 -8.11
N SER A 99 18.61 2.24 -8.08
CA SER A 99 18.51 3.24 -7.00
C SER A 99 17.87 2.75 -5.68
N LEU A 100 17.59 1.45 -5.55
CA LEU A 100 16.91 0.90 -4.37
C LEU A 100 17.62 1.23 -3.03
N PRO A 101 18.96 1.12 -2.91
CA PRO A 101 19.65 1.44 -1.65
C PRO A 101 19.48 2.91 -1.23
N GLU A 102 19.48 3.84 -2.19
CA GLU A 102 19.27 5.27 -1.93
C GLU A 102 17.85 5.54 -1.44
N TRP A 103 16.85 4.92 -2.06
CA TRP A 103 15.46 5.01 -1.61
C TRP A 103 15.27 4.46 -0.19
N GLU A 104 15.93 3.36 0.15
CA GLU A 104 15.88 2.80 1.50
C GLU A 104 16.48 3.75 2.54
N ALA A 105 17.64 4.34 2.22
CA ALA A 105 18.28 5.32 3.09
C ALA A 105 17.41 6.57 3.31
N ASP A 106 16.81 7.11 2.24
CA ASP A 106 15.94 8.30 2.32
C ASP A 106 14.68 8.05 3.16
N HIS A 107 14.16 6.82 3.15
CA HIS A 107 12.97 6.43 3.88
C HIS A 107 13.23 5.78 5.24
N GLY A 108 14.50 5.65 5.64
CA GLY A 108 14.90 5.06 6.92
C GLY A 108 14.64 3.55 7.02
N LEU A 109 14.72 2.85 5.89
CA LEU A 109 14.61 1.39 5.82
C LEU A 109 16.01 0.74 5.86
N PRO A 110 16.15 -0.48 6.42
CA PRO A 110 15.12 -1.26 7.11
C PRO A 110 14.74 -0.65 8.47
N ASP A 111 13.44 -0.60 8.76
CA ASP A 111 12.93 -0.14 10.04
C ASP A 111 12.73 -1.31 11.02
N ALA A 112 12.43 -1.00 12.30
CA ALA A 112 12.24 -2.02 13.32
C ALA A 112 11.03 -2.95 13.05
N CYS A 113 10.12 -2.55 12.17
CA CYS A 113 8.90 -3.30 11.82
C CYS A 113 9.09 -4.21 10.60
N THR A 114 10.17 -4.02 9.85
CA THR A 114 10.48 -4.77 8.64
C THR A 114 11.55 -5.81 8.95
N SER A 115 11.35 -7.05 8.47
CA SER A 115 12.36 -8.10 8.63
C SER A 115 13.64 -7.75 7.86
N VAL A 116 14.80 -8.08 8.45
CA VAL A 116 16.11 -7.78 7.87
C VAL A 116 16.47 -8.72 6.70
N ASP A 117 15.92 -9.94 6.69
CA ASP A 117 16.18 -10.96 5.66
C ASP A 117 15.10 -10.95 4.56
N GLN A 118 15.09 -9.89 3.75
CA GLN A 118 14.15 -9.77 2.62
C GLN A 118 14.81 -10.01 1.26
N SER A 119 14.04 -10.58 0.34
CA SER A 119 14.39 -10.60 -1.08
C SER A 119 14.37 -9.18 -1.65
N THR A 120 15.05 -8.94 -2.79
CA THR A 120 15.01 -7.64 -3.48
C THR A 120 13.59 -7.20 -3.82
N ALA A 121 12.69 -8.14 -4.12
CA ALA A 121 11.28 -7.84 -4.35
C ALA A 121 10.57 -7.37 -3.07
N GLY A 122 10.82 -8.04 -1.94
CA GLY A 122 10.28 -7.63 -0.64
C GLY A 122 10.76 -6.24 -0.20
N ARG A 123 12.05 -5.95 -0.43
CA ARG A 123 12.64 -4.62 -0.19
C ARG A 123 11.95 -3.51 -1.00
N ARG A 124 11.71 -3.76 -2.29
CA ARG A 124 10.97 -2.81 -3.15
C ARG A 124 9.55 -2.56 -2.66
N GLN A 125 8.85 -3.61 -2.25
CA GLN A 125 7.52 -3.50 -1.66
C GLN A 125 7.53 -2.72 -0.34
N ALA A 126 8.54 -2.91 0.50
CA ALA A 126 8.70 -2.18 1.76
C ALA A 126 8.84 -0.67 1.52
N VAL A 127 9.72 -0.26 0.59
CA VAL A 127 9.86 1.14 0.17
C VAL A 127 8.56 1.69 -0.43
N GLN A 128 7.94 0.98 -1.37
CA GLN A 128 6.69 1.42 -2.00
C GLN A 128 5.59 1.68 -0.96
N ALA A 129 5.45 0.77 -0.01
CA ALA A 129 4.47 0.90 1.04
C ALA A 129 4.86 1.97 2.08
N ARG A 130 6.15 2.24 2.31
CA ARG A 130 6.59 3.39 3.13
C ARG A 130 6.23 4.72 2.48
N VAL A 131 6.43 4.85 1.17
CA VAL A 131 6.04 6.04 0.38
C VAL A 131 4.52 6.22 0.37
N ARG A 132 3.75 5.15 0.19
CA ARG A 132 2.28 5.19 0.31
C ARG A 132 1.83 5.56 1.73
N GLY A 133 2.54 5.05 2.73
CA GLY A 133 2.27 5.29 4.16
C GLY A 133 2.41 6.74 4.60
N THR A 134 3.19 7.56 3.90
CA THR A 134 3.39 8.99 4.24
C THR A 134 2.11 9.84 4.14
N GLY A 135 1.08 9.37 3.44
CA GLY A 135 -0.18 10.09 3.21
C GLY A 135 -1.39 9.52 3.96
N VAL A 136 -1.19 8.64 4.95
CA VAL A 136 -2.30 7.99 5.66
C VAL A 136 -2.97 9.00 6.60
N ILE A 137 -4.20 9.41 6.26
CA ILE A 137 -4.97 10.39 7.05
C ILE A 137 -6.35 9.83 7.40
N THR A 138 -6.90 8.93 6.58
CA THR A 138 -8.26 8.42 6.74
C THR A 138 -8.29 6.94 7.17
N PRO A 139 -9.37 6.45 7.80
CA PRO A 139 -9.53 5.04 8.12
C PRO A 139 -9.34 4.13 6.88
N LEU A 140 -9.82 4.57 5.72
CA LEU A 140 -9.67 3.81 4.48
C LEU A 140 -8.20 3.67 4.05
N ASP A 141 -7.36 4.65 4.35
CA ASP A 141 -5.92 4.58 4.06
C ASP A 141 -5.23 3.54 4.94
N PHE A 142 -5.61 3.43 6.22
CA PHE A 142 -5.12 2.37 7.12
C PHE A 142 -5.54 0.98 6.63
N VAL A 143 -6.80 0.83 6.21
CA VAL A 143 -7.32 -0.42 5.66
C VAL A 143 -6.57 -0.82 4.38
N ARG A 144 -6.35 0.12 3.45
CA ARG A 144 -5.57 -0.12 2.23
C ARG A 144 -4.11 -0.47 2.52
N LEU A 145 -3.50 0.23 3.45
CA LEU A 145 -2.12 -0.03 3.87
C LEU A 145 -1.96 -1.43 4.46
N ALA A 146 -2.90 -1.86 5.30
CA ALA A 146 -2.91 -3.20 5.88
C ALA A 146 -3.10 -4.27 4.78
N HIS A 147 -4.04 -4.05 3.86
CA HIS A 147 -4.26 -4.94 2.72
C HIS A 147 -3.03 -5.07 1.81
N ASP A 148 -2.34 -3.97 1.50
CA ASP A 148 -1.06 -3.98 0.75
C ASP A 148 0.03 -4.81 1.44
N ARG A 149 -0.09 -5.03 2.75
CA ARG A 149 0.82 -5.85 3.57
C ARG A 149 0.30 -7.26 3.83
N GLY A 150 -0.82 -7.64 3.21
CA GLY A 150 -1.43 -8.97 3.31
C GLY A 150 -2.30 -9.18 4.53
N PHE A 151 -2.74 -8.11 5.21
CA PHE A 151 -3.68 -8.19 6.31
C PHE A 151 -5.09 -7.83 5.86
N GLU A 152 -6.07 -8.62 6.28
CA GLU A 152 -7.48 -8.33 6.08
C GLU A 152 -8.06 -7.70 7.36
N ILE A 153 -8.37 -6.40 7.29
CA ILE A 153 -8.86 -5.64 8.44
C ILE A 153 -10.13 -4.85 8.13
N ALA A 154 -10.87 -4.54 9.19
CA ALA A 154 -11.90 -3.52 9.23
C ALA A 154 -11.62 -2.53 10.37
N ILE A 155 -12.01 -1.28 10.17
CA ILE A 155 -11.91 -0.24 11.21
C ILE A 155 -13.32 0.15 11.65
N GLU A 156 -13.57 0.02 12.94
CA GLU A 156 -14.74 0.55 13.62
C GLU A 156 -14.37 1.84 14.36
N GLU A 157 -15.10 2.92 14.10
CA GLU A 157 -15.04 4.17 14.88
C GLU A 157 -16.32 4.26 15.71
N PRO A 158 -16.23 4.03 17.04
CA PRO A 158 -17.39 4.11 17.92
C PRO A 158 -18.07 5.48 17.88
N ALA A 159 -19.40 5.49 17.93
CA ALA A 159 -20.18 6.71 18.03
C ALA A 159 -20.64 6.93 19.47
N LEU A 160 -20.35 8.12 20.00
CA LEU A 160 -20.83 8.51 21.32
C LEU A 160 -22.32 8.81 21.32
N PHE A 161 -22.95 8.60 22.48
CA PHE A 161 -24.30 9.08 22.71
C PHE A 161 -24.31 10.61 22.87
N GLU A 162 -25.02 11.29 21.98
CA GLU A 162 -25.17 12.74 21.99
C GLU A 162 -26.63 13.16 22.22
N CYS A 163 -26.88 13.91 23.29
CA CYS A 163 -28.21 14.47 23.55
C CYS A 163 -28.66 15.38 22.39
N GLY A 164 -29.74 14.99 21.71
CA GLY A 164 -30.29 15.72 20.56
C GLY A 164 -30.02 15.06 19.21
N PHE A 165 -29.07 14.12 19.15
CA PHE A 165 -28.84 13.25 17.99
C PHE A 165 -29.19 11.79 18.29
N SER A 166 -28.92 11.33 19.52
CA SER A 166 -29.12 9.94 19.91
C SER A 166 -30.50 9.65 20.52
N GLU A 167 -31.01 8.43 20.35
CA GLU A 167 -32.30 7.99 20.87
C GLU A 167 -32.17 7.21 22.19
N CYS A 168 -32.99 7.55 23.19
CA CYS A 168 -33.04 6.80 24.44
C CYS A 168 -33.87 5.53 24.28
N GLY A 169 -33.30 4.37 24.62
CA GLY A 169 -34.00 3.08 24.60
C GLY A 169 -34.16 2.45 23.21
N GLY A 170 -33.45 2.98 22.22
CA GLY A 170 -33.35 2.42 20.87
C GLY A 170 -32.01 1.73 20.60
N GLU A 171 -31.49 1.84 19.38
CA GLU A 171 -30.25 1.16 18.93
C GLU A 171 -28.98 1.90 19.40
N HIS A 172 -29.08 3.17 19.82
CA HIS A 172 -27.93 3.97 20.27
C HIS A 172 -27.47 3.58 21.67
N THR A 173 -26.17 3.32 21.80
CA THR A 173 -25.55 2.87 23.05
C THR A 173 -24.95 4.03 23.83
N LEU A 174 -25.02 3.95 25.15
CA LEU A 174 -24.24 4.81 26.04
C LEU A 174 -22.80 4.29 26.07
N GLY A 175 -21.87 5.14 25.66
CA GLY A 175 -20.43 4.85 25.64
C GLY A 175 -19.65 5.50 26.78
N ASP A 176 -18.40 5.08 26.95
CA ASP A 176 -17.43 5.80 27.79
C ASP A 176 -16.87 7.01 27.02
N ALA A 177 -16.58 8.11 27.70
CA ALA A 177 -16.01 9.30 27.06
C ALA A 177 -14.66 9.04 26.35
N ARG A 178 -13.97 7.94 26.68
CA ARG A 178 -12.73 7.51 26.01
C ARG A 178 -12.95 7.03 24.58
N GLU A 179 -14.18 6.71 24.18
CA GLU A 179 -14.51 6.27 22.81
C GLU A 179 -14.12 7.29 21.74
N GLU A 180 -14.02 8.59 22.06
CA GLU A 180 -13.49 9.60 21.13
C GLU A 180 -11.99 9.42 20.82
N ALA A 181 -11.26 8.75 21.71
CA ALA A 181 -9.81 8.64 21.64
C ALA A 181 -9.34 7.29 21.12
N TYR A 182 -10.23 6.34 20.81
CA TYR A 182 -9.84 5.06 20.25
C TYR A 182 -10.73 4.63 19.09
N TRP A 183 -10.17 3.78 18.25
CA TRP A 183 -10.84 3.12 17.14
C TRP A 183 -10.45 1.65 17.18
N ILE A 184 -11.36 0.79 16.77
CA ILE A 184 -11.19 -0.67 16.86
C ILE A 184 -10.76 -1.18 15.49
N VAL A 185 -9.70 -1.96 15.49
CA VAL A 185 -9.13 -2.63 14.33
C VAL A 185 -9.50 -4.09 14.44
N HIS A 186 -10.50 -4.47 13.68
CA HIS A 186 -10.90 -5.86 13.51
C HIS A 186 -9.93 -6.51 12.54
N VAL A 187 -9.27 -7.57 12.97
CA VAL A 187 -8.30 -8.29 12.17
C VAL A 187 -8.73 -9.74 12.04
N SER A 188 -8.75 -10.23 10.81
CA SER A 188 -9.13 -11.61 10.49
C SER A 188 -7.96 -12.38 9.90
N ASN A 189 -8.12 -13.71 9.79
CA ASN A 189 -7.18 -14.61 9.13
C ASN A 189 -5.73 -14.53 9.68
N ILE A 190 -5.60 -14.27 10.98
CA ILE A 190 -4.34 -14.33 11.71
C ILE A 190 -4.16 -15.72 12.32
N ALA A 191 -2.95 -16.27 12.21
CA ALA A 191 -2.60 -17.51 12.87
C ALA A 191 -2.34 -17.29 14.37
N VAL A 192 -3.13 -17.98 15.19
CA VAL A 192 -2.98 -18.02 16.64
C VAL A 192 -2.34 -19.35 17.03
N ASP A 193 -1.12 -19.27 17.54
CA ASP A 193 -0.39 -20.42 18.05
C ASP A 193 -0.68 -20.57 19.55
N TYR A 194 -1.08 -21.76 19.98
CA TYR A 194 -1.37 -22.07 21.37
C TYR A 194 -0.25 -22.90 21.99
N PHE A 195 -0.04 -22.73 23.30
CA PHE A 195 0.87 -23.58 24.06
C PHE A 195 0.40 -25.03 24.06
N VAL A 196 1.25 -25.95 23.62
CA VAL A 196 0.95 -27.38 23.56
C VAL A 196 1.71 -28.11 24.67
N VAL A 197 0.96 -28.74 25.58
CA VAL A 197 1.55 -29.53 26.67
C VAL A 197 2.32 -30.72 26.08
N GLY A 198 3.62 -30.78 26.35
CA GLY A 198 4.51 -31.84 25.87
C GLY A 198 5.38 -31.46 24.68
N GLU A 199 5.10 -30.33 24.02
CA GLU A 199 5.94 -29.75 22.97
C GLU A 199 6.54 -28.40 23.40
N SER A 200 5.76 -27.56 24.09
CA SER A 200 6.16 -26.22 24.54
C SER A 200 6.79 -26.22 25.95
N GLU A 201 7.67 -25.25 26.22
CA GLU A 201 8.41 -25.10 27.49
C GLU A 201 7.87 -23.95 28.35
N CYS A 202 7.50 -24.25 29.60
CA CYS A 202 7.02 -23.24 30.55
C CYS A 202 8.12 -22.23 30.92
N GLY A 203 7.79 -20.93 30.79
CA GLY A 203 8.72 -19.84 31.10
C GLY A 203 9.58 -19.40 29.91
N PHE A 204 9.53 -20.14 28.80
CA PHE A 204 10.12 -19.73 27.53
C PHE A 204 9.03 -19.44 26.50
N ASP A 205 8.14 -20.41 26.26
CA ASP A 205 7.05 -20.25 25.29
C ASP A 205 5.84 -19.56 25.91
N PRO A 206 5.20 -18.63 25.18
CA PRO A 206 3.99 -17.97 25.66
C PRO A 206 2.80 -18.94 25.66
N LEU A 207 1.79 -18.66 26.49
CA LEU A 207 0.55 -19.44 26.54
C LEU A 207 -0.21 -19.39 25.20
N PHE A 208 -0.09 -18.26 24.49
CA PHE A 208 -0.53 -18.10 23.12
C PHE A 208 0.34 -17.02 22.46
N ALA A 209 0.50 -17.11 21.14
CA ALA A 209 1.15 -16.10 20.32
C ALA A 209 0.30 -15.81 19.08
N THR A 210 0.17 -14.54 18.73
CA THR A 210 -0.50 -14.10 17.50
C THR A 210 0.57 -13.77 16.47
N SER A 211 0.83 -14.70 15.57
CA SER A 211 1.88 -14.51 14.57
C SER A 211 1.43 -13.47 13.53
N GLY A 212 2.21 -12.41 13.34
CA GLY A 212 1.96 -11.37 12.35
C GLY A 212 1.20 -10.14 12.88
N LEU A 213 0.44 -10.25 13.97
CA LEU A 213 -0.23 -9.09 14.58
C LEU A 213 0.79 -8.05 15.08
N ASP A 214 1.94 -8.51 15.57
CA ASP A 214 3.09 -7.70 15.98
C ASP A 214 3.57 -6.77 14.85
N ARG A 215 3.60 -7.27 13.60
CA ARG A 215 3.99 -6.48 12.43
C ARG A 215 2.97 -5.39 12.10
N LEU A 216 1.68 -5.71 12.20
CA LEU A 216 0.60 -4.74 12.01
C LEU A 216 0.62 -3.65 13.09
N GLN A 217 0.77 -4.04 14.35
CA GLN A 217 0.88 -3.11 15.48
C GLN A 217 2.09 -2.19 15.33
N CYS A 218 3.25 -2.75 14.95
CA CYS A 218 4.46 -1.97 14.73
C CYS A 218 4.26 -0.94 13.61
N LEU A 219 3.63 -1.35 12.50
CA LEU A 219 3.30 -0.47 11.37
C LEU A 219 2.39 0.70 11.79
N PHE A 220 1.29 0.39 12.48
CA PHE A 220 0.29 1.39 12.87
C PHE A 220 0.86 2.34 13.92
N ARG A 221 1.72 1.87 14.83
CA ARG A 221 2.35 2.70 15.86
C ARG A 221 3.15 3.87 15.30
N GLY A 222 3.72 3.73 14.10
CA GLY A 222 4.41 4.81 13.42
C GLY A 222 3.51 5.81 12.71
N LEU A 223 2.21 5.53 12.59
CA LEU A 223 1.30 6.24 11.67
C LEU A 223 0.06 6.83 12.36
N TYR A 224 -0.45 6.22 13.44
CA TYR A 224 -1.67 6.72 14.06
C TYR A 224 -1.46 8.12 14.68
N PRO A 225 -2.45 9.02 14.62
CA PRO A 225 -2.36 10.34 15.24
C PRO A 225 -2.20 10.23 16.76
N GLY A 226 -1.30 11.01 17.36
CA GLY A 226 -0.95 10.88 18.79
C GLY A 226 -2.09 11.13 19.79
N TRP A 227 -3.24 11.64 19.36
CA TRP A 227 -4.45 11.80 20.17
C TRP A 227 -5.45 10.65 20.04
N THR A 228 -5.17 9.67 19.18
CA THR A 228 -5.98 8.46 19.02
C THR A 228 -5.16 7.22 19.36
N GLN A 229 -5.84 6.13 19.69
CA GLN A 229 -5.20 4.84 19.94
C GLN A 229 -5.97 3.72 19.22
N PRO A 230 -5.33 2.96 18.31
CA PRO A 230 -5.93 1.75 17.77
C PRO A 230 -6.01 0.67 18.84
N VAL A 231 -7.18 0.05 18.96
CA VAL A 231 -7.41 -1.16 19.76
C VAL A 231 -7.61 -2.31 18.80
N TYR A 232 -6.90 -3.42 18.97
CA TYR A 232 -6.98 -4.55 18.05
C TYR A 232 -7.92 -5.61 18.61
N GLU A 233 -8.88 -6.04 17.80
CA GLU A 233 -9.76 -7.17 18.07
C GLU A 233 -9.49 -8.24 17.00
N ILE A 234 -9.38 -9.49 17.45
CA ILE A 234 -9.11 -10.62 16.57
C ILE A 234 -10.42 -11.36 16.37
N ASP A 235 -10.88 -11.40 15.14
CA ASP A 235 -12.14 -12.02 14.76
C ASP A 235 -11.87 -13.28 13.91
N GLU A 236 -12.70 -14.31 14.09
CA GLU A 236 -12.67 -15.50 13.22
C GLU A 236 -13.04 -15.12 11.78
N GLU A 237 -14.01 -14.22 11.63
CA GLU A 237 -14.48 -13.66 10.36
C GLU A 237 -14.81 -12.19 10.58
N LEU A 238 -14.47 -11.33 9.61
CA LEU A 238 -14.85 -9.92 9.68
C LEU A 238 -16.39 -9.80 9.68
N PRO A 239 -16.97 -8.86 10.45
CA PRO A 239 -18.41 -8.75 10.59
C PRO A 239 -19.12 -8.63 9.23
N PRO A 240 -20.30 -9.27 9.06
CA PRO A 240 -20.88 -9.60 7.76
C PRO A 240 -21.43 -8.42 6.94
N PHE A 241 -21.24 -7.19 7.41
CA PHE A 241 -21.67 -6.00 6.66
C PHE A 241 -20.90 -5.81 5.34
N ALA A 242 -19.80 -6.56 5.12
CA ALA A 242 -19.01 -6.51 3.90
C ALA A 242 -19.70 -7.11 2.65
N HIS A 243 -20.72 -7.96 2.80
CA HIS A 243 -21.35 -8.65 1.66
C HIS A 243 -22.81 -8.24 1.38
N ASP A 244 -23.54 -7.73 2.37
CA ASP A 244 -25.01 -7.64 2.26
C ASP A 244 -25.53 -6.40 1.52
N TRP A 245 -24.76 -5.30 1.49
CA TRP A 245 -25.16 -4.09 0.76
C TRP A 245 -25.00 -4.20 -0.76
N LEU A 246 -24.21 -5.17 -1.26
CA LEU A 246 -24.02 -5.39 -2.70
C LEU A 246 -25.10 -6.29 -3.32
N THR A 247 -25.82 -7.07 -2.51
CA THR A 247 -26.85 -8.01 -2.99
C THR A 247 -28.24 -7.41 -3.11
N GLY A 248 -28.48 -6.18 -2.61
CA GLY A 248 -29.76 -5.49 -2.82
C GLY A 248 -30.98 -6.29 -2.36
N LEU A 249 -30.79 -7.23 -1.44
CA LEU A 249 -31.86 -7.99 -0.82
C LEU A 249 -31.99 -7.44 0.59
N ASP A 250 -32.97 -6.56 0.78
CA ASP A 250 -33.63 -6.38 2.06
C ASP A 250 -34.17 -7.75 2.51
N SER A 251 -33.33 -8.62 3.07
CA SER A 251 -33.83 -9.70 3.89
C SER A 251 -34.30 -9.06 5.18
N GLY A 252 -35.61 -8.79 5.25
CA GLY A 252 -36.34 -8.47 6.46
C GLY A 252 -36.32 -9.61 7.48
N GLY A 253 -35.12 -9.98 7.93
CA GLY A 253 -34.84 -10.84 9.06
C GLY A 253 -34.49 -9.97 10.25
N GLU A 254 -35.14 -10.24 11.38
CA GLU A 254 -34.89 -9.60 12.67
C GLU A 254 -33.38 -9.45 12.91
N ARG A 255 -32.93 -8.20 13.09
CA ARG A 255 -31.56 -7.89 13.50
C ARG A 255 -31.37 -8.49 14.88
N PHE A 256 -30.77 -9.67 14.91
CA PHE A 256 -30.36 -10.30 16.15
C PHE A 256 -29.15 -9.52 16.65
N PHE A 257 -29.42 -8.45 17.40
CA PHE A 257 -28.47 -7.95 18.37
C PHE A 257 -28.11 -9.13 19.26
N PRO A 258 -26.83 -9.55 19.39
CA PRO A 258 -26.46 -10.40 20.49
C PRO A 258 -26.66 -9.57 21.76
N ARG A 259 -27.86 -9.73 22.33
CA ARG A 259 -28.15 -9.43 23.72
C ARG A 259 -27.08 -10.18 24.51
N ALA A 260 -26.05 -9.47 24.95
CA ALA A 260 -25.11 -9.97 25.92
C ALA A 260 -25.93 -10.31 27.18
N LEU A 261 -26.34 -11.57 27.22
CA LEU A 261 -26.91 -12.21 28.36
C LEU A 261 -25.80 -12.17 29.42
N LEU A 262 -26.14 -11.58 30.56
CA LEU A 262 -25.53 -11.89 31.83
C LEU A 262 -25.63 -13.41 32.02
N ASP A 263 -24.63 -14.16 31.56
CA ASP A 263 -24.30 -15.50 32.05
C ASP A 263 -22.84 -15.80 31.67
N GLY A 264 -22.08 -16.21 32.69
CA GLY A 264 -20.62 -16.30 32.65
C GLY A 264 -20.08 -17.20 31.55
N GLY A 265 -19.33 -16.60 30.63
CA GLY A 265 -18.50 -17.28 29.64
C GLY A 265 -17.30 -16.39 29.33
N SER A 266 -16.10 -16.86 29.68
CA SER A 266 -14.82 -16.16 29.62
C SER A 266 -14.48 -15.60 28.23
N SER A 267 -14.77 -14.32 27.99
CA SER A 267 -14.10 -13.51 26.95
C SER A 267 -12.87 -12.87 27.58
N ALA A 268 -11.68 -13.24 27.10
CA ALA A 268 -10.42 -12.65 27.52
C ALA A 268 -10.24 -11.29 26.84
N ARG A 269 -10.93 -10.25 27.35
CA ARG A 269 -10.58 -8.86 27.06
C ARG A 269 -9.25 -8.53 27.73
N LEU A 270 -8.17 -8.46 26.96
CA LEU A 270 -6.90 -7.96 27.46
C LEU A 270 -6.86 -6.43 27.31
N SER A 271 -7.37 -5.73 28.32
CA SER A 271 -6.95 -4.37 28.61
C SER A 271 -5.60 -4.45 29.33
N GLY A 272 -4.51 -4.39 28.55
CA GLY A 272 -3.16 -4.28 29.05
C GLY A 272 -2.61 -2.90 28.70
N ILE A 273 -2.77 -1.94 29.62
CA ILE A 273 -2.01 -0.69 29.60
C ILE A 273 -0.57 -1.05 30.02
N LEU A 274 0.37 -0.97 29.08
CA LEU A 274 1.78 -0.69 29.33
C LEU A 274 2.31 0.24 28.23
#